data_AF-A0A7R9SX79-F1
#
_entry.id   AF-A0A7R9SX79-F1
#
_cell.length_a   1.000
_cell.length_b   1.000
_cell.length_c   1.000
_cell.angle_alpha   90.00
_cell.angle_beta   90.00
_cell.angle_gamma   90.00
#
_symmetry.space_group_name_H-M   'P 1'
#
loop_
_entity.id
_entity.type
_entity.pdbx_description
1 polymer ?
#
loop_
_entity_poly.entity_id
_entity_poly.type
_entity_poly.pdbx_seq_one_letter_code
_entity_poly.pdbx_strand_id
1 'polypeptide(L)'
;VHSVVFAGFSADALASRLVDSKPKVVLTSTGTMRGAKPIPIKKVVDAGIKLSKDKGVHVERVVVYDHPALPLAQCNWDESIDANWSDVVDTQPKDSPVEWMDSEDPLFRLYTSGSTGTPKGVLHTTGGYMVGTYAT
;
A
#
# COMPACT_ATOMS: atom_id res chain seq x y z
N VAL A 1 9.06 -5.04 5.00
CA VAL A 1 7.81 -5.02 5.80
C VAL A 1 6.67 -4.41 5.00
N HIS A 2 5.66 -5.18 4.62
CA HIS A 2 4.49 -4.62 3.95
C HIS A 2 3.38 -4.24 4.95
N SER A 3 2.56 -3.25 4.58
CA SER A 3 1.36 -2.87 5.34
C SER A 3 0.18 -2.76 4.39
N VAL A 4 -0.65 -3.80 4.35
CA VAL A 4 -1.81 -3.85 3.45
C VAL A 4 -2.94 -2.99 3.99
N VAL A 5 -3.52 -2.16 3.13
CA VAL A 5 -4.68 -1.33 3.43
C VAL A 5 -5.84 -1.76 2.53
N PHE A 6 -7.01 -1.96 3.12
CA PHE A 6 -8.19 -2.37 2.36
C PHE A 6 -8.61 -1.27 1.37
N ALA A 7 -8.78 -1.65 0.10
CA ALA A 7 -9.09 -0.76 -1.01
C ALA A 7 -10.40 0.04 -0.85
N GLY A 8 -11.30 -0.38 0.04
CA GLY A 8 -12.54 0.33 0.34
C GLY A 8 -12.44 1.38 1.46
N PHE A 9 -11.25 1.63 2.02
CA PHE A 9 -11.07 2.65 3.05
C PHE A 9 -11.12 4.07 2.49
N SER A 10 -11.47 5.03 3.36
CA SER A 10 -11.44 6.45 3.04
C SER A 10 -10.01 6.99 3.01
N ALA A 11 -9.85 8.20 2.45
CA ALA A 11 -8.58 8.91 2.44
C ALA A 11 -8.03 9.15 3.85
N ASP A 12 -8.88 9.52 4.83
CA ASP A 12 -8.48 9.68 6.23
C ASP A 12 -8.01 8.36 6.87
N ALA A 13 -8.71 7.26 6.57
CA ALA A 13 -8.33 5.95 7.07
C ALA A 13 -6.99 5.47 6.47
N LEU A 14 -6.71 5.81 5.20
CA LEU A 14 -5.39 5.60 4.60
C LEU A 14 -4.34 6.52 5.24
N ALA A 15 -4.61 7.83 5.34
CA ALA A 15 -3.69 8.83 5.86
C ALA A 15 -3.22 8.51 7.30
N SER A 16 -4.13 8.09 8.18
CA SER A 16 -3.78 7.67 9.54
C SER A 16 -2.79 6.51 9.57
N ARG A 17 -2.89 5.57 8.63
CA ARG A 17 -1.96 4.43 8.49
C ARG A 17 -0.63 4.87 7.88
N LEU A 18 -0.64 5.75 6.88
CA LEU A 18 0.57 6.35 6.31
C LEU A 18 1.36 7.10 7.39
N VAL A 19 0.67 7.87 8.24
CA VAL A 19 1.31 8.63 9.33
C VAL A 19 1.97 7.72 10.36
N ASP A 20 1.33 6.60 10.73
CA ASP A 20 1.89 5.66 11.70
C ASP A 20 3.01 4.79 11.10
N SER A 21 2.83 4.28 9.88
CA SER A 21 3.81 3.38 9.22
C SER A 21 4.97 4.11 8.55
N LYS A 22 4.81 5.40 8.23
CA LYS A 22 5.79 6.25 7.53
C LYS A 22 6.41 5.58 6.29
N PRO A 23 5.60 5.06 5.35
CA PRO A 23 6.13 4.36 4.20
C PRO A 23 6.74 5.34 3.21
N LYS A 24 7.85 4.94 2.58
CA LYS A 24 8.45 5.68 1.46
C LYS A 24 7.79 5.35 0.13
N VAL A 25 7.24 4.15 -0.01
CA VAL A 25 6.65 3.65 -1.25
C VAL A 25 5.21 3.19 -1.00
N VAL A 26 4.31 3.56 -1.90
CA VAL A 26 2.93 3.06 -1.95
C VAL A 26 2.74 2.29 -3.26
N LEU A 27 2.19 1.08 -3.18
CA LEU A 27 1.73 0.32 -4.34
C LEU A 27 0.21 0.43 -4.40
N THR A 28 -0.33 0.79 -5.56
CA THR A 28 -1.77 0.99 -5.76
C THR A 28 -2.18 0.65 -7.20
N SER A 29 -3.48 0.70 -7.49
CA SER A 29 -4.01 0.74 -8.84
C SER A 29 -4.72 2.07 -9.12
N THR A 30 -4.97 2.35 -10.40
CA THR A 30 -5.86 3.42 -10.85
C THR A 30 -7.25 3.28 -10.24
N GLY A 31 -7.77 2.04 -10.27
CA GLY A 31 -9.05 1.68 -9.72
C GLY A 31 -9.24 0.17 -9.55
N THR A 32 -10.46 -0.22 -9.21
CA THR A 32 -10.90 -1.63 -9.19
C THR A 32 -12.41 -1.71 -9.39
N MET A 33 -12.97 -2.91 -9.50
CA MET A 33 -14.42 -3.15 -9.56
C MET A 33 -14.91 -3.75 -8.25
N ARG A 34 -16.02 -3.23 -7.71
CA ARG A 34 -16.79 -3.86 -6.65
C ARG A 34 -18.19 -4.15 -7.18
N GLY A 35 -18.41 -5.41 -7.56
CA GLY A 35 -19.56 -5.77 -8.39
C GLY A 35 -19.50 -5.02 -9.73
N ALA A 36 -20.61 -4.40 -10.13
CA ALA A 36 -20.68 -3.60 -11.35
C ALA A 36 -20.15 -2.15 -11.19
N LYS A 37 -19.70 -1.75 -9.99
CA LYS A 37 -19.32 -0.37 -9.71
C LYS A 37 -17.79 -0.19 -9.72
N PRO A 38 -17.24 0.75 -10.52
CA PRO A 38 -15.83 1.11 -10.43
C PRO A 38 -15.55 1.91 -9.14
N ILE A 39 -14.41 1.63 -8.52
CA ILE A 39 -13.89 2.35 -7.35
C ILE A 39 -12.58 3.05 -7.77
N PRO A 40 -12.51 4.39 -7.70
CA PRO A 40 -11.31 5.15 -8.07
C PRO A 40 -10.26 5.14 -6.94
N ILE A 41 -9.48 4.07 -6.89
CA ILE A 41 -8.48 3.84 -5.84
C ILE A 41 -7.41 4.94 -5.84
N LYS A 42 -6.85 5.30 -6.99
CA LYS A 42 -5.82 6.34 -7.09
C LYS A 42 -6.29 7.68 -6.53
N LYS A 43 -7.55 8.06 -6.78
CA LYS A 43 -8.15 9.28 -6.19
C LYS A 43 -8.14 9.27 -4.66
N VAL A 44 -8.42 8.12 -4.04
CA VAL A 44 -8.38 7.97 -2.57
C VAL A 44 -6.94 8.01 -2.07
N VAL A 45 -6.01 7.39 -2.80
CA VAL A 45 -4.58 7.40 -2.47
C VAL A 45 -4.00 8.81 -2.50
N ASP A 46 -4.28 9.59 -3.54
CA ASP A 46 -3.79 10.97 -3.67
C ASP A 46 -4.29 11.85 -2.52
N ALA A 47 -5.56 11.73 -2.17
CA ALA A 47 -6.14 12.43 -1.04
C ALA A 47 -5.50 11.98 0.29
N GLY A 48 -5.26 10.67 0.46
CA GLY A 48 -4.61 10.13 1.65
C GLY A 48 -3.16 10.59 1.82
N ILE A 49 -2.39 10.63 0.73
CA ILE A 49 -1.01 11.11 0.70
C ILE A 49 -0.95 12.61 1.01
N LYS A 50 -1.87 13.40 0.45
CA LYS A 50 -1.98 14.83 0.78
C LYS A 50 -2.23 15.03 2.28
N LEU A 51 -3.20 14.32 2.84
CA LEU A 51 -3.53 14.40 4.28
C LEU A 51 -2.37 13.92 5.18
N SER A 52 -1.58 12.93 4.76
CA SER A 52 -0.39 12.51 5.51
C SER A 52 0.75 13.52 5.40
N LYS A 53 0.90 14.18 4.24
CA LYS A 53 1.88 15.24 4.01
C LYS A 53 1.63 16.45 4.90
N ASP A 54 0.36 16.84 5.07
CA ASP A 54 -0.03 17.91 6.01
C ASP A 54 0.32 17.56 7.47
N LYS A 55 0.59 16.28 7.77
CA LYS A 55 1.04 15.76 9.07
C LYS A 55 2.54 15.43 9.11
N GLY A 56 3.31 15.88 8.12
CA GLY A 56 4.77 15.74 8.06
C GLY A 56 5.28 14.38 7.56
N VAL A 57 4.43 13.55 6.96
CA VAL A 57 4.84 12.27 6.37
C VAL A 57 4.81 12.35 4.85
N HIS A 58 5.97 12.07 4.24
CA HIS A 58 6.19 12.18 2.81
C HIS A 58 6.37 10.79 2.19
N VAL A 59 5.53 10.48 1.21
CA VAL A 59 5.71 9.32 0.33
C VAL A 59 6.63 9.75 -0.82
N GLU A 60 7.69 8.98 -1.07
CA GLU A 60 8.71 9.25 -2.10
C GLU A 60 8.32 8.67 -3.47
N ARG A 61 7.51 7.60 -3.50
CA ARG A 61 7.11 6.91 -4.73
C ARG A 61 5.73 6.27 -4.60
N VAL A 62 4.92 6.38 -5.64
CA VAL A 62 3.65 5.68 -5.81
C VAL A 62 3.72 4.88 -7.10
N VAL A 63 3.70 3.55 -7.01
CA VAL A 63 3.67 2.68 -8.20
C VAL A 63 2.23 2.31 -8.48
N VAL A 64 1.73 2.67 -9.67
CA VAL A 64 0.32 2.61 -10.02
C VAL A 64 0.10 1.57 -11.11
N TYR A 65 -0.66 0.53 -10.80
CA TYR A 65 -1.15 -0.44 -11.78
C TYR A 65 -2.33 0.12 -12.57
N ASP A 66 -2.24 0.07 -13.90
CA ASP A 66 -3.33 0.48 -14.80
C ASP A 66 -4.44 -0.56 -14.85
N HIS A 67 -5.49 -0.34 -14.06
CA HIS A 67 -6.63 -1.24 -14.01
C HIS A 67 -7.67 -0.86 -15.10
N PRO A 68 -8.09 -1.80 -15.98
CA PRO A 68 -8.96 -1.49 -17.13
C PRO A 68 -10.30 -0.81 -16.79
N ALA A 69 -10.82 -1.08 -15.58
CA ALA A 69 -12.04 -0.43 -15.07
C ALA A 69 -11.94 1.10 -14.96
N LEU A 70 -10.75 1.63 -14.72
CA LEU A 70 -10.45 3.05 -14.64
C LEU A 70 -9.04 3.27 -15.21
N PRO A 71 -8.90 3.47 -16.52
CA PRO A 71 -7.59 3.63 -17.15
C PRO A 71 -6.78 4.79 -16.58
N LEU A 72 -5.45 4.71 -16.67
CA LEU A 72 -4.52 5.76 -16.23
C LEU A 72 -4.87 7.15 -16.74
N ALA A 73 -5.32 7.26 -18.01
CA ALA A 73 -5.75 8.53 -18.63
C ALA A 73 -6.91 9.24 -17.92
N GLN A 74 -7.63 8.54 -17.02
CA GLN A 74 -8.72 9.08 -16.20
C GLN A 74 -8.29 9.43 -14.77
N CYS A 75 -7.01 9.22 -14.44
CA CYS A 75 -6.45 9.52 -13.12
C CYS A 75 -5.70 10.85 -13.14
N ASN A 76 -5.64 11.50 -11.98
CA ASN A 76 -4.65 12.54 -11.76
C ASN A 76 -3.27 11.89 -11.62
N TRP A 77 -2.28 12.50 -12.26
CA TRP A 77 -0.91 12.01 -12.28
C TRP A 77 0.03 13.07 -11.75
N ASP A 78 0.85 12.71 -10.77
CA ASP A 78 1.91 13.53 -10.21
C ASP A 78 3.26 12.97 -10.67
N GLU A 79 3.84 13.58 -11.73
CA GLU A 79 5.13 13.19 -12.30
C GLU A 79 6.29 13.18 -11.29
N SER A 80 6.15 13.83 -10.14
CA SER A 80 7.20 13.87 -9.12
C SER A 80 7.27 12.60 -8.26
N ILE A 81 6.17 11.85 -8.14
CA ILE A 81 6.09 10.67 -7.27
C ILE A 81 5.42 9.46 -7.92
N ASP A 82 4.59 9.63 -8.94
CA ASP A 82 3.85 8.53 -9.57
C ASP A 82 4.72 7.83 -10.62
N ALA A 83 4.68 6.50 -10.63
CA ALA A 83 5.31 5.68 -11.65
C ALA A 83 4.33 4.61 -12.13
N ASN A 84 4.25 4.41 -13.44
CA ASN A 84 3.43 3.36 -14.02
C ASN A 84 4.03 2.00 -13.70
N TRP A 85 3.20 1.06 -13.25
CA TRP A 85 3.61 -0.30 -12.92
C TRP A 85 4.34 -0.98 -14.08
N SER A 86 3.83 -0.91 -15.31
CA SER A 86 4.45 -1.59 -16.46
C SER A 86 5.87 -1.10 -16.72
N ASP A 87 6.10 0.21 -16.55
CA ASP A 87 7.39 0.83 -16.85
C ASP A 87 8.44 0.45 -15.80
N VAL A 88 8.00 0.22 -14.56
CA VAL A 88 8.87 -0.17 -13.44
C VAL A 88 9.06 -1.68 -13.38
N VAL A 89 7.98 -2.45 -13.39
CA VAL A 89 7.98 -3.88 -13.02
C VAL A 89 8.31 -4.76 -14.22
N ASP A 90 7.78 -4.46 -15.40
CA ASP A 90 8.00 -5.32 -16.59
C ASP A 90 9.44 -5.21 -17.11
N THR A 91 10.17 -4.17 -16.69
CA THR A 91 11.57 -3.94 -17.02
C THR A 91 12.55 -4.60 -16.04
N GLN A 92 12.06 -5.17 -14.92
CA GLN A 92 12.93 -5.81 -13.93
C GLN A 92 13.37 -7.22 -14.37
N PRO A 93 14.54 -7.68 -13.90
CA PRO A 93 14.95 -9.07 -14.04
C PRO A 93 13.92 -10.03 -13.43
N LYS A 94 13.76 -11.21 -14.04
CA LYS A 94 12.92 -12.28 -13.50
C LYS A 94 13.59 -13.04 -12.35
N ASP A 95 14.90 -12.87 -12.22
CA ASP A 95 15.67 -13.40 -11.11
C ASP A 95 15.87 -12.29 -10.07
N SER A 96 15.46 -12.57 -8.84
CA SER A 96 15.62 -11.68 -7.69
C SER A 96 16.03 -12.54 -6.51
N PRO A 97 17.32 -12.55 -6.12
CA PRO A 97 17.74 -13.31 -4.96
C PRO A 97 16.97 -12.84 -3.72
N VAL A 98 16.64 -13.78 -2.85
CA VAL A 98 15.95 -13.49 -1.60
C VAL A 98 16.93 -12.89 -0.59
N GLU A 99 16.44 -11.97 0.23
CA GLU A 99 17.15 -11.55 1.43
C GLU A 99 16.92 -12.60 2.54
N TRP A 100 18.01 -13.06 3.16
CA TRP A 100 17.92 -13.98 4.29
C TRP A 100 17.61 -13.20 5.56
N MET A 101 16.46 -13.51 6.18
CA MET A 101 15.95 -12.81 7.36
C MET A 101 16.03 -13.69 8.60
N ASP A 102 16.18 -13.09 9.78
CA ASP A 102 16.03 -13.78 11.06
C ASP A 102 14.56 -14.19 11.28
N SER A 103 14.32 -15.23 12.08
CA SER A 103 12.96 -15.64 12.43
C SER A 103 12.14 -14.53 13.09
N GLU A 104 12.78 -13.64 13.83
CA GLU A 104 12.15 -12.53 14.54
C GLU A 104 12.14 -11.22 13.73
N ASP A 105 12.65 -11.23 12.49
CA ASP A 105 12.57 -10.04 11.64
C ASP A 105 11.11 -9.71 11.26
N PRO A 106 10.73 -8.42 11.20
CA PRO A 106 9.39 -7.99 10.83
C PRO A 106 8.98 -8.45 9.42
N LEU A 107 7.89 -9.21 9.32
CA LEU A 107 7.32 -9.63 8.04
C LEU A 107 6.34 -8.59 7.50
N PHE A 108 5.30 -8.30 8.29
CA PHE A 108 4.27 -7.33 7.92
C PHE A 108 3.64 -6.62 9.12
N ARG A 109 2.97 -5.51 8.82
CA ARG A 109 2.13 -4.77 9.75
C ARG A 109 0.69 -4.76 9.25
N LEU A 110 -0.26 -5.18 10.07
CA LEU A 110 -1.69 -5.15 9.75
C LEU A 110 -2.44 -4.24 10.72
N TYR A 111 -3.06 -3.20 10.17
CA TYR A 111 -3.76 -2.20 10.97
C TYR A 111 -5.20 -2.61 11.29
N THR A 112 -5.51 -2.74 12.58
CA THR A 112 -6.85 -2.99 13.09
C THR A 112 -7.48 -1.70 13.65
N SER A 113 -8.81 -1.65 13.72
CA SER A 113 -9.52 -0.54 14.37
C SER A 113 -9.20 -0.54 15.87
N GLY A 114 -8.42 0.43 16.32
CA GLY A 114 -8.17 0.65 17.74
C GLY A 114 -9.40 1.29 18.41
N SER A 115 -9.65 0.96 19.67
CA SER A 115 -10.70 1.59 20.49
C SER A 115 -10.46 3.09 20.74
N THR A 116 -9.22 3.56 20.59
CA THR A 116 -8.77 4.93 20.89
C THR A 116 -8.69 5.83 19.65
N GLY A 117 -9.29 5.44 18.52
CA GLY A 117 -9.31 6.22 17.27
C GLY A 117 -8.03 6.14 16.43
N THR A 118 -6.87 5.89 17.04
CA THR A 118 -5.62 5.63 16.31
C THR A 118 -5.54 4.16 15.89
N PRO A 119 -5.28 3.85 14.60
CA PRO A 119 -5.18 2.47 14.14
C PRO A 119 -3.96 1.79 14.77
N LYS A 120 -4.13 0.54 15.25
CA LYS A 120 -3.04 -0.25 15.86
C LYS A 120 -2.40 -1.13 14.81
N GLY A 121 -1.11 -0.91 14.53
CA GLY A 121 -0.35 -1.73 13.60
C GLY A 121 0.14 -3.02 14.26
N VAL A 122 -0.62 -4.11 14.11
CA VAL A 122 -0.22 -5.43 14.60
C VAL A 122 0.97 -5.90 13.78
N LEU A 123 2.10 -6.17 14.43
CA LEU A 123 3.31 -6.66 13.79
C LEU A 123 3.36 -8.19 13.88
N HIS A 124 3.66 -8.83 12.76
CA HIS A 124 4.01 -10.25 12.73
C HIS A 124 5.47 -10.41 12.30
N THR A 125 6.19 -11.31 12.97
CA THR A 125 7.55 -11.71 12.62
C THR A 125 7.54 -12.84 11.60
N THR A 126 8.69 -13.09 10.98
CA THR A 126 8.85 -13.94 9.81
C THR A 126 8.63 -15.42 10.13
N GLY A 127 9.47 -16.01 10.99
CA GLY A 127 9.48 -17.47 11.23
C GLY A 127 8.19 -17.98 11.85
N GLY A 128 7.80 -17.41 12.99
CA GLY A 128 6.62 -17.86 13.74
C GLY A 128 5.32 -17.76 12.93
N TYR A 129 5.12 -16.67 12.19
CA TYR A 129 3.94 -16.50 11.34
C TYR A 129 3.91 -17.54 10.21
N MET A 130 5.01 -17.72 9.48
CA MET A 130 5.05 -18.65 8.34
C MET A 130 4.81 -20.11 8.77
N VAL A 131 5.41 -20.54 9.88
CA VAL A 131 5.17 -21.88 10.44
C VAL A 131 3.70 -22.04 10.84
N GLY A 132 3.13 -21.04 11.53
CA GLY A 132 1.73 -21.04 11.91
C GLY A 132 0.80 -21.19 10.70
N THR A 133 0.99 -20.39 9.65
CA THR A 133 0.17 -20.45 8.42
C THR A 133 0.33 -21.75 7.64
N TYR A 134 1.47 -22.44 7.76
CA TYR A 134 1.66 -23.74 7.13
C TYR A 134 0.92 -24.86 7.89
N ALA A 135 0.83 -24.74 9.21
CA ALA A 135 0.29 -25.77 10.09
C ALA A 135 -1.24 -25.76 10.21
N THR A 136 -1.91 -24.67 9.82
CA THR A 136 -3.38 -24.47 9.96
C THR A 136 -4.05 -24.24 8.62
#